data_AF-A0A6G9CX84-F1
#
_entry.id   AF-A0A6G9CX84-F1
#
_cell.length_a   1.000
_cell.length_b   1.000
_cell.length_c   1.000
_cell.angle_alpha   90.00
_cell.angle_beta   90.00
_cell.angle_gamma   90.00
#
_symmetry.space_group_name_H-M   'P 1'
#
loop_
_entity.id
_entity.type
_entity.pdbx_description
1 polymer ?
#
loop_
_entity_poly.entity_id
_entity_poly.type
_entity_poly.pdbx_seq_one_letter_code
_entity_poly.pdbx_strand_id
1 'polypeptide(L)'
;MDPEVAHGLIGACDSYLLVLEGALGMVGGVSDVKCMGSLTSAENLAGKFSKKAVGGEDSLEKALKSHVQVVTEMRDFFQKCLDSYNGVDTSNAVTLAGQDLLGS
;
A
#
# COMPACT_ATOMS: atom_id res chain seq x y z
N MET A 1 17.95 11.26 -4.87
CA MET A 1 17.09 10.30 -5.58
C MET A 1 16.54 11.04 -6.77
N ASP A 2 16.54 10.43 -7.95
CA ASP A 2 16.02 11.06 -9.16
C ASP A 2 14.47 11.19 -9.06
N PRO A 3 13.87 12.35 -9.37
CA PRO A 3 12.43 12.54 -9.28
C PRO A 3 11.63 11.55 -10.14
N GLU A 4 12.06 11.27 -11.36
CA GLU A 4 11.35 10.35 -12.26
C GLU A 4 11.33 8.93 -11.68
N VAL A 5 12.44 8.51 -11.08
CA VAL A 5 12.54 7.22 -10.38
C VAL A 5 11.60 7.19 -9.16
N ALA A 6 11.47 8.30 -8.43
CA ALA A 6 10.56 8.40 -7.30
C ALA A 6 9.09 8.29 -7.71
N HIS A 7 8.70 8.99 -8.78
CA HIS A 7 7.37 8.91 -9.34
C HIS A 7 7.04 7.47 -9.80
N GLY A 8 8.00 6.79 -10.44
CA GLY A 8 7.85 5.38 -10.83
C GLY A 8 7.65 4.44 -9.64
N LEU A 9 8.40 4.64 -8.55
CA LEU A 9 8.28 3.85 -7.33
C LEU A 9 6.95 4.07 -6.61
N ILE A 10 6.46 5.31 -6.56
CA ILE A 10 5.14 5.63 -6.00
C ILE A 10 4.04 4.94 -6.81
N GLY A 11 4.07 5.06 -8.14
CA GLY A 11 3.08 4.40 -9.01
C GLY A 11 3.10 2.87 -8.90
N ALA A 12 4.28 2.28 -8.71
CA ALA A 12 4.41 0.85 -8.44
C ALA A 12 3.83 0.46 -7.08
N CYS A 13 4.04 1.28 -6.03
CA CYS A 13 3.42 1.07 -4.72
C CYS A 13 1.89 1.14 -4.80
N ASP A 14 1.34 2.14 -5.50
CA ASP A 14 -0.12 2.30 -5.67
C ASP A 14 -0.73 1.12 -6.43
N SER A 15 -0.07 0.67 -7.50
CA SER A 15 -0.51 -0.51 -8.26
C SER A 15 -0.51 -1.77 -7.39
N TYR A 16 0.49 -1.91 -6.52
CA TYR A 16 0.58 -3.07 -5.65
C TYR A 16 -0.41 -3.01 -4.48
N LEU A 17 -0.69 -1.83 -3.93
CA LEU A 17 -1.74 -1.61 -2.94
C LEU A 17 -3.11 -2.02 -3.49
N LEU A 18 -3.43 -1.65 -4.73
CA LEU A 18 -4.68 -2.04 -5.37
C LEU A 18 -4.87 -3.57 -5.43
N VAL A 19 -3.80 -4.30 -5.72
CA VAL A 19 -3.81 -5.78 -5.74
C VAL A 19 -4.05 -6.33 -4.32
N LEU A 20 -3.37 -5.79 -3.31
CA LEU A 20 -3.51 -6.24 -1.92
C LEU A 20 -4.90 -5.93 -1.37
N GLU A 21 -5.49 -4.78 -1.68
CA GLU A 21 -6.86 -4.42 -1.32
C GLU A 21 -7.89 -5.31 -2.02
N GLY A 22 -7.68 -5.61 -3.30
CA GLY A 22 -8.49 -6.58 -4.04
C GLY A 22 -8.44 -7.98 -3.40
N ALA A 23 -7.26 -8.42 -2.97
CA ALA A 23 -7.09 -9.68 -2.26
C ALA A 23 -7.83 -9.68 -0.91
N LEU A 24 -7.76 -8.59 -0.14
CA LEU A 24 -8.53 -8.42 1.10
C LEU A 24 -10.04 -8.51 0.86
N GLY A 25 -10.54 -7.90 -0.22
CA GLY A 25 -11.94 -8.01 -0.62
C GLY A 25 -12.38 -9.44 -0.90
N MET A 26 -11.55 -10.23 -1.59
CA MET A 26 -11.82 -11.65 -1.83
C MET A 26 -11.79 -12.49 -0.55
N VAL A 27 -10.87 -12.20 0.37
CA VAL A 27 -10.81 -12.87 1.68
C VAL A 27 -12.11 -12.65 2.47
N GLY A 28 -12.65 -11.43 2.44
CA GLY A 28 -13.97 -11.11 3.00
C GLY A 28 -15.11 -11.94 2.41
N GLY A 29 -15.07 -12.22 1.10
CA GLY A 29 -16.04 -13.09 0.43
C GLY A 29 -15.93 -14.57 0.81
N VAL A 30 -14.72 -15.07 1.10
CA VAL A 30 -14.48 -16.47 1.51
C VAL A 30 -15.00 -16.73 2.94
N SER A 31 -15.01 -15.72 3.81
CA SER A 31 -15.65 -15.81 5.13
C SER A 31 -17.16 -16.05 5.07
N ASP A 32 -17.82 -15.67 3.97
CA ASP A 32 -19.27 -15.72 3.81
C ASP A 32 -19.77 -16.94 3.01
N VAL A 33 -18.91 -17.94 2.77
CA VAL A 33 -19.26 -19.18 2.05
C VAL A 33 -20.25 -20.00 2.90
N LYS A 34 -21.54 -19.68 2.76
CA LYS A 34 -22.68 -20.40 3.36
C LYS A 34 -23.21 -21.56 2.49
N CYS A 35 -22.56 -21.88 1.38
CA CYS A 35 -23.10 -22.77 0.34
C CYS A 35 -22.34 -24.10 0.19
N MET A 36 -22.17 -24.88 1.26
CA MET A 36 -21.77 -26.29 1.14
C MET A 36 -22.84 -27.28 1.67
N GLY A 37 -24.10 -26.85 1.76
CA GLY A 37 -25.24 -27.66 2.22
C GLY A 37 -25.26 -27.89 3.74
N SER A 38 -26.23 -28.68 4.24
CA SER A 38 -26.44 -28.95 5.67
C SER A 38 -25.60 -30.11 6.22
N LEU A 39 -24.55 -30.51 5.51
CA LEU A 39 -23.68 -31.59 5.97
C LEU A 39 -22.74 -31.04 7.03
N THR A 40 -22.68 -31.68 8.20
CA THR A 40 -21.82 -31.25 9.31
C THR A 40 -20.33 -31.14 8.94
N SER A 41 -19.86 -31.95 7.96
CA SER A 41 -18.51 -31.86 7.42
C SER A 41 -18.26 -30.60 6.59
N ALA A 42 -19.26 -30.15 5.85
CA ALA A 42 -19.24 -28.90 5.08
C ALA A 42 -19.22 -27.67 6.00
N GLU A 43 -20.03 -27.67 7.07
CA GLU A 43 -20.00 -26.61 8.09
C GLU A 43 -18.64 -26.54 8.81
N ASN A 44 -18.05 -27.68 9.14
CA ASN A 44 -16.72 -27.75 9.76
C ASN A 44 -15.63 -27.23 8.82
N LEU A 45 -15.70 -27.57 7.53
CA LEU A 45 -14.77 -27.09 6.51
C LEU A 45 -14.91 -25.58 6.28
N ALA A 46 -16.13 -25.06 6.19
CA ALA A 46 -16.40 -23.63 6.13
C ALA A 46 -15.86 -22.89 7.36
N GLY A 47 -16.04 -23.45 8.57
CA GLY A 47 -15.46 -22.89 9.80
C GLY A 47 -13.93 -22.87 9.82
N LYS A 48 -13.27 -23.89 9.24
CA LYS A 48 -11.81 -23.95 9.10
C LYS A 48 -11.30 -22.94 8.07
N PHE A 49 -11.95 -22.83 6.92
CA PHE A 49 -11.60 -21.83 5.90
C PHE A 49 -11.83 -20.41 6.42
N SER A 50 -12.96 -20.16 7.09
CA SER A 50 -13.27 -18.89 7.73
C SER A 50 -12.20 -18.50 8.75
N LYS A 51 -11.80 -19.39 9.68
CA LYS A 51 -10.71 -19.12 10.64
C LYS A 51 -9.34 -18.88 10.00
N LYS A 52 -9.05 -19.55 8.88
CA LYS A 52 -7.77 -19.39 8.17
C LYS A 52 -7.75 -18.11 7.32
N ALA A 53 -8.90 -17.70 6.80
CA ALA A 53 -9.09 -16.47 6.06
C ALA A 53 -9.12 -15.24 6.99
N VAL A 54 -9.86 -15.32 8.11
CA VAL A 54 -10.26 -14.20 8.97
C VAL A 54 -10.16 -14.62 10.45
N GLY A 55 -9.47 -13.83 11.28
CA GLY A 55 -9.53 -13.94 12.75
C GLY A 55 -8.54 -14.89 13.46
N GLY A 56 -7.66 -15.58 12.73
CA GLY A 56 -6.50 -16.30 13.30
C GLY A 56 -5.25 -15.42 13.47
N GLU A 57 -4.36 -15.77 14.40
CA GLU A 57 -3.09 -15.04 14.64
C GLU A 57 -2.16 -15.03 13.42
N ASP A 58 -2.31 -16.04 12.54
CA ASP A 58 -1.68 -16.21 11.22
C ASP A 58 -2.71 -16.16 10.07
N SER A 59 -3.81 -15.43 10.24
CA SER A 59 -4.82 -15.32 9.19
C SER A 59 -4.29 -14.60 7.96
N LEU A 60 -4.80 -15.01 6.79
CA LEU A 60 -4.47 -14.37 5.52
C LEU A 60 -4.82 -12.88 5.54
N GLU A 61 -5.93 -12.49 6.19
CA GLU A 61 -6.30 -11.09 6.40
C GLU A 61 -5.21 -10.29 7.13
N LYS A 62 -4.66 -10.83 8.23
CA LYS A 62 -3.64 -10.13 9.02
C LYS A 62 -2.34 -9.98 8.24
N ALA A 63 -1.92 -11.02 7.51
CA ALA A 63 -0.75 -10.97 6.64
C ALA A 63 -0.93 -9.91 5.54
N LEU A 64 -2.07 -9.91 4.85
CA LEU A 64 -2.38 -8.90 3.83
C LEU A 64 -2.40 -7.48 4.39
N LYS A 65 -3.01 -7.26 5.56
CA LYS A 65 -3.01 -5.95 6.24
C LYS A 65 -1.60 -5.48 6.60
N SER A 66 -0.75 -6.39 7.10
CA SER A 66 0.65 -6.08 7.37
C SER A 66 1.41 -5.68 6.10
N HIS A 67 1.18 -6.38 4.99
CA HIS A 67 1.77 -6.01 3.70
C HIS A 67 1.26 -4.65 3.19
N VAL A 68 -0.04 -4.36 3.31
CA VAL A 68 -0.62 -3.05 2.97
C VAL A 68 0.07 -1.94 3.77
N GLN A 69 0.28 -2.14 5.06
CA GLN A 69 0.96 -1.16 5.92
C GLN A 69 2.38 -0.86 5.43
N VAL A 70 3.20 -1.90 5.21
CA VAL A 70 4.60 -1.73 4.79
C VAL A 70 4.69 -1.03 3.43
N VAL A 71 3.82 -1.39 2.47
CA VAL A 71 3.82 -0.77 1.13
C VAL A 71 3.35 0.69 1.21
N THR A 72 2.41 1.00 2.09
CA THR A 72 1.98 2.39 2.36
C THR A 72 3.12 3.22 2.93
N GLU A 73 3.84 2.69 3.92
CA GLU A 73 5.01 3.37 4.51
C GLU A 73 6.09 3.62 3.46
N MET A 74 6.31 2.66 2.56
CA MET A 74 7.27 2.78 1.46
C MET A 74 6.85 3.88 0.46
N ARG A 75 5.56 3.93 0.08
CA ARG A 75 5.02 5.00 -0.77
C ARG A 75 5.23 6.38 -0.13
N ASP A 76 4.85 6.52 1.14
CA ASP A 76 4.92 7.78 1.86
C ASP A 76 6.36 8.27 2.04
N PHE A 77 7.31 7.34 2.20
CA PHE A 77 8.74 7.67 2.21
C PHE A 77 9.18 8.27 0.89
N PHE A 78 8.84 7.64 -0.25
CA PHE A 78 9.22 8.17 -1.56
C PHE A 78 8.54 9.49 -1.90
N GLN A 79 7.29 9.67 -1.48
CA GLN A 79 6.60 10.96 -1.59
C GLN A 79 7.32 12.06 -0.83
N LYS A 80 7.73 11.80 0.42
CA LYS A 80 8.52 12.76 1.21
C LYS A 80 9.86 13.10 0.56
N CYS A 81 10.52 12.12 -0.07
CA CYS A 81 11.75 12.38 -0.82
C CYS A 81 11.52 13.34 -2.01
N LEU A 82 10.41 13.20 -2.73
CA LEU A 82 10.03 14.13 -3.81
C LEU A 82 9.73 15.53 -3.29
N ASP A 83 8.92 15.63 -2.24
CA ASP A 83 8.53 16.91 -1.66
C ASP A 83 9.77 17.68 -1.16
N SER A 84 10.71 16.96 -0.55
CA SER A 84 12.00 17.53 -0.12
C SER A 84 12.87 17.97 -1.30
N TYR A 85 12.89 17.21 -2.40
CA TYR A 85 13.67 17.58 -3.59
C TYR A 85 13.12 18.87 -4.22
N ASN A 86 11.80 18.96 -4.42
CA ASN A 86 11.14 20.14 -4.99
C ASN A 86 11.33 21.39 -4.11
N GLY A 87 11.32 21.23 -2.77
CA GLY A 87 11.58 22.34 -1.84
C GLY A 87 13.01 22.88 -1.93
N VAL A 88 14.00 21.99 -2.08
CA VAL A 88 15.42 22.40 -2.24
C VAL A 88 15.66 23.07 -3.59
N ASP A 89 15.08 22.53 -4.67
CA ASP A 89 15.23 23.10 -6.02
C ASP A 89 14.64 24.52 -6.10
N THR A 90 13.42 24.71 -5.58
CA THR A 90 12.77 26.03 -5.53
C THR A 90 13.60 27.04 -4.72
N SER A 91 14.14 26.62 -3.57
CA SER A 91 14.97 27.47 -2.72
C SER A 91 16.28 27.91 -3.41
N ASN A 92 16.92 26.97 -4.12
CA ASN A 92 18.14 27.25 -4.88
C ASN A 92 17.86 28.17 -6.07
N ALA A 93 16.77 27.95 -6.81
CA ALA A 93 16.37 28.80 -7.94
C ALA A 93 16.07 30.24 -7.50
N VAL A 94 15.38 30.43 -6.37
CA VAL A 94 15.12 31.76 -5.78
C VAL A 94 16.42 32.44 -5.35
N THR A 95 17.35 31.70 -4.73
CA THR A 95 18.64 32.25 -4.30
C THR A 95 19.47 32.70 -5.50
N LEU A 96 19.54 31.89 -6.56
CA LEU A 96 20.28 32.22 -7.78
C LEU A 96 19.69 33.44 -8.48
N ALA A 97 18.36 33.51 -8.63
CA ALA A 97 17.67 34.66 -9.20
C ALA A 97 17.89 35.94 -8.37
N GLY A 98 17.97 35.83 -7.04
CA GLY A 98 18.29 36.94 -6.15
C GLY A 98 19.75 37.42 -6.26
N GLN A 99 20.70 36.52 -6.53
CA GLN A 99 22.10 36.87 -6.75
C GLN A 99 22.35 37.58 -8.09
N ASP A 100 21.66 37.16 -9.16
CA ASP A 100 21.75 37.81 -10.47
C ASP A 100 21.22 39.27 -10.44
N LEU A 101 20.23 39.55 -9.59
CA LEU A 101 19.67 40.90 -9.43
C LEU A 101 20.56 41.86 -8.63
N LEU A 102 21.50 41.34 -7.84
CA LEU A 102 22.46 42.13 -7.04
C LEU A 102 23.79 42.36 -7.79
N GLY A 103 23.97 41.71 -8.94
CA GLY A 103 25.19 41.78 -9.75
C GLY A 103 25.11 42.67 -11.00
N SER A 104 23.99 43.34 -11.26
CA SER A 104 23.78 44.29 -12.38
C SER A 104 23.58 45.72 -11.88
#